data_AF-A0A4R2PNN6-F1
#
_entry.id   AF-A0A4R2PNN6-F1
#
_cell.length_a   1.000
_cell.length_b   1.000
_cell.length_c   1.000
_cell.angle_alpha   90.00
_cell.angle_beta   90.00
_cell.angle_gamma   90.00
#
_symmetry.space_group_name_H-M   'P 1'
#
loop_
_entity.id
_entity.type
_entity.pdbx_description
1 polymer ?
#
loop_
_entity_poly.entity_id
_entity_poly.type
_entity_poly.pdbx_seq_one_letter_code
_entity_poly.pdbx_strand_id
1 'polypeptide(L)'
;MIKSIDGLGRAEIVAHGYAVEYDFIDPRSLDRRLALTALDGVFCAGQINGSTGYEEAAAQGLIAGANAAARACDLEPLILDRTSSYLGVMIDDLVLQGVSEPYRMLTARAEYRLLLRADNAETRLTPLGLERGLISEKRLRHFVRRERDRALIRAGHVDDMEAALIQEVEEDRRYAPYLARQSDEIERMRRDGAVPIPRGTALNAIAGLSNEMIDRLTLADPTTLDEASRVRGVTPAALSALWLHTRKMIA
;
A
#
# COMPACT_ATOMS: atom_id res chain seq x y z
N MET A 1 5.95 10.39 38.59
CA MET A 1 5.08 10.30 37.39
C MET A 1 4.20 9.06 37.40
N ILE A 2 4.73 7.83 37.36
CA ILE A 2 3.85 6.63 37.35
C ILE A 2 2.98 6.52 38.61
N LYS A 3 3.58 6.67 39.80
CA LYS A 3 2.85 6.60 41.08
C LYS A 3 1.85 7.74 41.32
N SER A 4 1.85 8.80 40.51
CA SER A 4 0.85 9.86 40.58
C SER A 4 -0.38 9.60 39.71
N ILE A 5 -0.38 8.52 38.93
CA ILE A 5 -1.55 8.04 38.19
C ILE A 5 -2.44 7.29 39.18
N ASP A 6 -3.74 7.59 39.18
CA ASP A 6 -4.70 6.93 40.06
C ASP A 6 -4.68 5.40 39.88
N GLY A 7 -4.77 4.67 40.99
CA GLY A 7 -4.59 3.21 41.02
C GLY A 7 -3.15 2.70 40.97
N LEU A 8 -2.14 3.54 40.64
CA LEU A 8 -0.73 3.11 40.53
C LEU A 8 0.17 3.56 41.68
N GLY A 9 -0.40 4.05 42.79
CA GLY A 9 0.38 4.61 43.92
C GLY A 9 1.40 3.65 44.55
N ARG A 10 1.18 2.34 44.44
CA ARG A 10 2.08 1.28 44.94
C ARG A 10 2.80 0.52 43.83
N ALA A 11 2.67 0.93 42.56
CA ALA A 11 3.30 0.23 41.45
C ALA A 11 4.84 0.30 41.54
N GLU A 12 5.50 -0.82 41.21
CA GLU A 12 6.95 -0.93 41.13
C GLU A 12 7.38 -1.10 39.67
N ILE A 13 8.42 -0.38 39.27
CA ILE A 13 8.93 -0.40 37.88
C ILE A 13 9.90 -1.57 37.75
N VAL A 14 9.50 -2.61 37.00
CA VAL A 14 10.35 -3.78 36.69
C VAL A 14 11.31 -3.47 35.54
N ALA A 15 10.86 -2.66 34.57
CA ALA A 15 11.67 -2.20 33.44
C ALA A 15 11.38 -0.73 33.17
N HIS A 16 12.44 0.06 33.00
CA HIS A 16 12.32 1.49 32.72
C HIS A 16 12.00 1.71 31.25
N GLY A 17 11.18 2.73 30.96
CA GLY A 17 10.98 3.19 29.59
C GLY A 17 12.26 3.82 29.04
N TYR A 18 12.59 3.53 27.79
CA TYR A 18 13.74 4.07 27.07
C TYR A 18 13.37 4.32 25.60
N ALA A 19 14.23 5.05 24.90
CA ALA A 19 14.14 5.25 23.45
C ALA A 19 15.31 4.55 22.75
N VAL A 20 15.10 4.14 21.50
CA VAL A 20 16.13 3.54 20.65
C VAL A 20 16.26 4.40 19.40
N GLU A 21 17.49 4.74 19.06
CA GLU A 21 17.87 5.37 17.81
C GLU A 21 18.64 4.34 16.97
N TYR A 22 18.32 4.29 15.68
CA TYR A 22 18.89 3.33 14.75
C TYR A 22 18.94 3.94 13.35
N ASP A 23 19.88 3.46 12.55
CA ASP A 23 19.98 3.85 11.15
C ASP A 23 18.85 3.21 10.34
N PHE A 24 18.40 3.95 9.32
CA PHE A 24 17.47 3.46 8.32
C PHE A 24 17.91 3.98 6.94
N ILE A 25 17.49 3.29 5.89
CA ILE A 25 17.67 3.76 4.52
C ILE A 25 16.42 4.54 4.09
N ASP A 26 16.60 5.59 3.29
CA ASP A 26 15.47 6.27 2.67
C ASP A 26 14.71 5.27 1.77
N PRO A 27 13.43 4.95 2.06
CA PRO A 27 12.71 3.93 1.32
C PRO A 27 12.45 4.32 -0.15
N ARG A 28 12.66 5.57 -0.55
CA ARG A 28 12.66 6.00 -1.96
C ARG A 28 13.82 5.43 -2.77
N SER A 29 14.84 4.89 -2.10
CA SER A 29 15.91 4.13 -2.76
C SER A 29 15.46 2.73 -3.20
N LEU A 30 14.30 2.27 -2.73
CA LEU A 30 13.68 1.00 -3.07
C LEU A 30 12.64 1.15 -4.18
N ASP A 31 12.46 0.11 -4.98
CA ASP A 31 11.30 0.01 -5.87
C ASP A 31 10.12 -0.72 -5.20
N ARG A 32 9.00 -0.87 -5.92
CA ARG A 32 7.79 -1.55 -5.43
C ARG A 32 7.98 -3.04 -5.09
N ARG A 33 9.12 -3.65 -5.47
CA ARG A 33 9.49 -5.01 -5.04
C ARG A 33 10.12 -5.02 -3.64
N LEU A 34 10.40 -3.85 -3.08
CA LEU A 34 11.27 -3.61 -1.93
C LEU A 34 12.74 -3.93 -2.22
N ALA A 35 13.16 -3.85 -3.48
CA ALA A 35 14.54 -4.03 -3.92
C ALA A 35 15.27 -2.69 -4.01
N LEU A 36 16.55 -2.63 -3.61
CA LEU A 36 17.38 -1.47 -3.84
C LEU A 36 17.61 -1.25 -5.33
N THR A 37 17.34 -0.02 -5.79
CA THR A 37 17.54 0.35 -7.20
C THR A 37 19.02 0.44 -7.57
N ALA A 38 19.89 0.73 -6.60
CA ALA A 38 21.35 0.85 -6.78
C ALA A 38 22.10 -0.50 -6.71
N LEU A 39 21.51 -1.53 -6.08
CA LEU A 39 22.16 -2.82 -5.82
C LEU A 39 21.19 -3.96 -6.16
N ASP A 40 21.41 -4.59 -7.32
CA ASP A 40 20.59 -5.72 -7.76
C ASP A 40 20.68 -6.90 -6.77
N GLY A 41 19.54 -7.56 -6.54
CA GLY A 41 19.40 -8.69 -5.64
C GLY A 41 19.34 -8.34 -4.13
N VAL A 42 19.44 -7.06 -3.75
CA VAL A 42 19.30 -6.64 -2.34
C VAL A 42 17.89 -6.15 -2.06
N PHE A 43 17.23 -6.77 -1.08
CA PHE A 43 15.89 -6.41 -0.64
C PHE A 43 15.91 -5.98 0.83
N CYS A 44 15.09 -5.00 1.17
CA CYS A 44 15.03 -4.44 2.53
C CYS A 44 13.59 -4.48 3.07
N ALA A 45 13.43 -4.75 4.36
CA ALA A 45 12.10 -4.86 4.99
C ALA A 45 12.14 -4.49 6.48
N GLY A 46 11.07 -3.83 6.93
CA GLY A 46 10.85 -3.52 8.35
C GLY A 46 11.46 -2.20 8.79
N GLN A 47 12.05 -2.16 9.98
CA GLN A 47 12.55 -0.92 10.58
C GLN A 47 13.64 -0.25 9.74
N ILE A 48 14.44 -1.04 9.00
CA ILE A 48 15.46 -0.48 8.11
C ILE A 48 14.88 0.35 6.96
N ASN A 49 13.61 0.14 6.60
CA ASN A 49 12.89 0.95 5.61
C ASN A 49 12.19 2.17 6.25
N GLY A 50 12.45 2.45 7.53
CA GLY A 50 11.85 3.57 8.25
C GLY A 50 10.41 3.34 8.70
N SER A 51 9.99 2.09 8.89
CA SER A 51 8.69 1.74 9.47
C SER A 51 8.79 1.33 10.93
N THR A 52 7.69 1.39 11.69
CA THR A 52 7.64 0.87 13.06
C THR A 52 6.35 0.10 13.30
N GLY A 53 6.46 -1.05 13.97
CA GLY A 53 5.36 -1.99 14.16
C GLY A 53 5.71 -3.39 13.63
N TYR A 54 5.12 -4.41 14.22
CA TYR A 54 5.41 -5.79 13.86
C TYR A 54 4.72 -6.16 12.54
N GLU A 55 3.51 -5.65 12.35
CA GLU A 55 2.65 -5.87 11.21
C GLU A 55 3.25 -5.26 9.94
N GLU A 56 3.73 -4.02 10.01
CA GLU A 56 4.43 -3.33 8.92
C GLU A 56 5.68 -4.10 8.49
N ALA A 57 6.48 -4.53 9.46
CA ALA A 57 7.71 -5.25 9.20
C ALA A 57 7.47 -6.65 8.63
N ALA A 58 6.51 -7.40 9.17
CA ALA A 58 6.15 -8.72 8.67
C ALA A 58 5.57 -8.64 7.24
N ALA A 59 4.72 -7.65 6.97
CA ALA A 59 4.16 -7.39 5.65
C ALA A 59 5.25 -7.09 4.62
N GLN A 60 6.18 -6.19 4.94
CA GLN A 60 7.32 -5.91 4.06
C GLN A 60 8.20 -7.15 3.87
N GLY A 61 8.47 -7.90 4.94
CA GLY A 61 9.27 -9.12 4.89
C GLY A 61 8.68 -10.19 3.97
N LEU A 62 7.36 -10.36 3.99
CA LEU A 62 6.65 -11.26 3.07
C LEU A 62 6.88 -10.88 1.62
N ILE A 63 6.73 -9.59 1.28
CA ILE A 63 6.86 -9.11 -0.10
C ILE A 63 8.33 -9.12 -0.57
N ALA A 64 9.24 -8.61 0.26
CA ALA A 64 10.67 -8.64 -0.01
C ALA A 64 11.17 -10.08 -0.20
N GLY A 65 10.75 -11.01 0.67
CA GLY A 65 11.11 -12.42 0.58
C GLY A 65 10.55 -13.11 -0.67
N ALA A 66 9.27 -12.87 -0.99
CA ALA A 66 8.66 -13.39 -2.22
C ALA A 66 9.37 -12.89 -3.47
N ASN A 67 9.75 -11.61 -3.51
CA ASN A 67 10.46 -11.02 -4.64
C ASN A 67 11.93 -11.43 -4.72
N ALA A 68 12.59 -11.65 -3.60
CA ALA A 68 13.94 -12.23 -3.56
C ALA A 68 13.94 -13.65 -4.13
N ALA A 69 12.96 -14.48 -3.75
CA ALA A 69 12.79 -15.81 -4.33
C ALA A 69 12.45 -15.76 -5.82
N ALA A 70 11.54 -14.87 -6.23
CA ALA A 70 11.20 -14.68 -7.64
C ALA A 70 12.43 -14.28 -8.46
N ARG A 71 13.24 -13.33 -7.97
CA ARG A 71 14.50 -12.89 -8.61
C ARG A 71 15.53 -14.02 -8.71
N ALA A 72 15.63 -14.89 -7.71
CA ALA A 72 16.56 -16.02 -7.72
C ALA A 72 16.12 -17.14 -8.68
N CYS A 73 14.82 -17.30 -8.87
CA CYS A 73 14.21 -18.32 -9.72
C CYS A 73 13.85 -17.82 -11.13
N ASP A 74 14.18 -16.57 -11.47
CA ASP A 74 13.79 -15.91 -12.73
C ASP A 74 12.27 -15.94 -12.99
N LEU A 75 11.51 -15.61 -11.94
CA LEU A 75 10.05 -15.52 -11.96
C LEU A 75 9.59 -14.06 -11.90
N GLU A 76 8.37 -13.84 -12.38
CA GLU A 76 7.70 -12.54 -12.28
C GLU A 76 7.52 -12.12 -10.80
N PRO A 77 7.79 -10.85 -10.46
CA PRO A 77 7.70 -10.35 -9.09
C PRO A 77 6.25 -10.26 -8.60
N LEU A 78 6.09 -10.36 -7.28
CA LEU A 78 4.88 -10.01 -6.56
C LEU A 78 4.87 -8.50 -6.28
N ILE A 79 4.11 -7.76 -7.09
CA ILE A 79 3.79 -6.36 -6.87
C ILE A 79 2.33 -6.25 -6.40
N LEU A 80 2.13 -5.62 -5.25
CA LEU A 80 0.79 -5.36 -4.72
C LEU A 80 0.31 -3.97 -5.11
N ASP A 81 -0.86 -3.90 -5.75
CA ASP A 81 -1.53 -2.62 -6.00
C ASP A 81 -2.11 -2.06 -4.68
N ARG A 82 -1.95 -0.75 -4.46
CA ARG A 82 -2.60 -0.02 -3.37
C ARG A 82 -4.13 -0.09 -3.43
N THR A 83 -4.71 -0.36 -4.60
CA THR A 83 -6.16 -0.57 -4.75
C THR A 83 -6.64 -1.92 -4.20
N SER A 84 -5.74 -2.91 -4.08
CA SER A 84 -6.11 -4.29 -3.72
C SER A 84 -5.70 -4.68 -2.30
N SER A 85 -4.78 -3.94 -1.66
CA SER A 85 -4.32 -4.24 -0.30
C SER A 85 -3.73 -3.06 0.44
N TYR A 86 -3.87 -3.07 1.77
CA TYR A 86 -3.14 -2.16 2.66
C TYR A 86 -1.61 -2.38 2.60
N LEU A 87 -1.14 -3.57 2.24
CA LEU A 87 0.27 -3.82 1.97
C LEU A 87 0.76 -2.99 0.77
N GLY A 88 -0.02 -2.95 -0.31
CA GLY A 88 0.25 -2.10 -1.47
C GLY A 88 0.24 -0.61 -1.12
N VAL A 89 -0.72 -0.18 -0.28
CA VAL A 89 -0.77 1.21 0.24
C VAL A 89 0.52 1.55 0.99
N MET A 90 0.93 0.69 1.93
CA MET A 90 2.15 0.89 2.72
C MET A 90 3.39 1.00 1.84
N ILE A 91 3.57 0.03 0.92
CA ILE A 91 4.75 -0.03 0.07
C ILE A 91 4.79 1.20 -0.85
N ASP A 92 3.68 1.54 -1.49
CA ASP A 92 3.60 2.70 -2.37
C ASP A 92 3.86 4.01 -1.60
N ASP A 93 3.30 4.18 -0.40
CA ASP A 93 3.56 5.34 0.44
C ASP A 93 5.05 5.43 0.81
N LEU A 94 5.67 4.32 1.22
CA LEU A 94 7.10 4.27 1.59
C LEU A 94 7.99 4.66 0.40
N VAL A 95 7.80 4.02 -0.76
CA VAL A 95 8.70 4.22 -1.92
C VAL A 95 8.45 5.52 -2.67
N LEU A 96 7.25 6.10 -2.57
CA LEU A 96 6.90 7.35 -3.25
C LEU A 96 7.13 8.58 -2.36
N GLN A 97 6.73 8.52 -1.09
CA GLN A 97 6.77 9.68 -0.20
C GLN A 97 8.09 9.77 0.58
N GLY A 98 8.72 8.62 0.86
CA GLY A 98 9.74 8.53 1.91
C GLY A 98 9.13 8.60 3.30
N VAL A 99 9.99 8.73 4.31
CA VAL A 99 9.58 8.92 5.71
C VAL A 99 10.36 10.07 6.36
N SER A 100 9.66 10.87 7.17
CA SER A 100 10.27 11.87 8.06
C SER A 100 10.18 11.47 9.54
N GLU A 101 9.28 10.53 9.84
CA GLU A 101 9.09 9.87 11.12
C GLU A 101 8.75 8.40 10.83
N PRO A 102 8.97 7.46 11.78
CA PRO A 102 8.71 6.05 11.53
C PRO A 102 7.27 5.79 11.05
N TYR A 103 7.13 5.19 9.86
CA TYR A 103 5.84 4.93 9.24
C TYR A 103 4.99 3.99 10.10
N ARG A 104 3.70 4.32 10.24
CA ARG A 104 2.69 3.51 10.93
C ARG A 104 1.43 3.40 10.07
N MET A 105 0.87 2.22 9.94
CA MET A 105 -0.34 1.99 9.13
C MET A 105 -1.55 2.80 9.59
N LEU A 106 -1.61 3.17 10.87
CA LEU A 106 -2.71 3.99 11.40
C LEU A 106 -2.83 5.36 10.70
N THR A 107 -1.73 5.90 10.19
CA THR A 107 -1.72 7.20 9.49
C THR A 107 -1.88 7.05 7.98
N ALA A 108 -1.93 5.83 7.46
CA ALA A 108 -2.06 5.54 6.04
C ALA A 108 -3.40 6.02 5.46
N ARG A 109 -3.34 6.66 4.29
CA ARG A 109 -4.53 7.06 3.54
C ARG A 109 -4.80 6.08 2.43
N ALA A 110 -5.56 5.03 2.74
CA ALA A 110 -6.17 4.20 1.71
C ALA A 110 -7.41 4.90 1.14
N GLU A 111 -7.47 5.06 -0.18
CA GLU A 111 -8.62 5.60 -0.89
C GLU A 111 -9.76 4.56 -0.93
N TYR A 112 -9.41 3.27 -0.96
CA TYR A 112 -10.31 2.14 -1.14
C TYR A 112 -10.72 1.47 0.19
N ARG A 113 -10.91 2.22 1.28
CA ARG A 113 -11.18 1.63 2.62
C ARG A 113 -12.37 0.68 2.67
N LEU A 114 -13.41 0.93 1.86
CA LEU A 114 -14.60 0.07 1.79
C LEU A 114 -14.34 -1.28 1.08
N LEU A 115 -13.31 -1.33 0.23
CA LEU A 115 -12.85 -2.55 -0.43
C LEU A 115 -11.81 -3.28 0.42
N LEU A 116 -10.88 -2.53 1.01
CA LEU A 116 -9.74 -3.04 1.78
C LEU A 116 -10.10 -3.38 3.22
N ARG A 117 -11.12 -4.20 3.40
CA ARG A 117 -11.60 -4.60 4.73
C ARG A 117 -10.82 -5.80 5.27
N ALA A 118 -10.80 -5.95 6.58
CA ALA A 118 -10.11 -7.10 7.21
C ALA A 118 -10.82 -8.42 6.88
N ASP A 119 -12.16 -8.43 6.85
CA ASP A 119 -12.97 -9.63 6.59
C ASP A 119 -12.67 -10.27 5.23
N ASN A 120 -12.55 -9.45 4.18
CA ASN A 120 -12.41 -9.94 2.81
C ASN A 120 -10.94 -10.10 2.33
N ALA A 121 -9.96 -10.05 3.23
CA ALA A 121 -8.55 -10.15 2.87
C ALA A 121 -8.20 -11.47 2.17
N GLU A 122 -8.79 -12.59 2.64
CA GLU A 122 -8.59 -13.90 2.02
C GLU A 122 -9.16 -13.94 0.60
N THR A 123 -10.36 -13.40 0.40
CA THR A 123 -11.01 -13.29 -0.92
C THR A 123 -10.16 -12.46 -1.89
N ARG A 124 -9.56 -11.35 -1.41
CA ARG A 124 -8.76 -10.45 -2.25
C ARG A 124 -7.38 -11.00 -2.60
N LEU A 125 -6.68 -11.59 -1.62
CA LEU A 125 -5.23 -11.84 -1.75
C LEU A 125 -4.86 -13.31 -1.98
N THR A 126 -5.72 -14.27 -1.66
CA THR A 126 -5.41 -15.69 -1.87
C THR A 126 -5.18 -16.05 -3.34
N PRO A 127 -5.98 -15.55 -4.31
CA PRO A 127 -5.72 -15.82 -5.73
C PRO A 127 -4.31 -15.39 -6.16
N LEU A 128 -3.88 -14.19 -5.75
CA LEU A 128 -2.54 -13.68 -6.06
C LEU A 128 -1.44 -14.51 -5.38
N GLY A 129 -1.66 -14.93 -4.12
CA GLY A 129 -0.74 -15.84 -3.45
C GLY A 129 -0.62 -17.19 -4.16
N LEU A 130 -1.72 -17.71 -4.73
CA LEU A 130 -1.74 -18.96 -5.49
C LEU A 130 -0.94 -18.84 -6.78
N GLU A 131 -1.13 -17.76 -7.53
CA GLU A 131 -0.37 -17.46 -8.75
C GLU A 131 1.14 -17.40 -8.49
N ARG A 132 1.55 -16.98 -7.28
CA ARG A 132 2.96 -16.89 -6.87
C ARG A 132 3.48 -18.11 -6.12
N GLY A 133 2.68 -19.17 -5.97
CA GLY A 133 3.10 -20.37 -5.24
C GLY A 133 3.31 -20.18 -3.73
N LEU A 134 2.73 -19.14 -3.14
CA LEU A 134 2.88 -18.79 -1.72
C LEU A 134 1.82 -19.45 -0.82
N ILE A 135 0.85 -20.15 -1.42
CA ILE A 135 -0.28 -20.73 -0.71
C ILE A 135 -0.09 -22.25 -0.57
N SER A 136 -0.05 -22.72 0.67
CA SER A 136 0.06 -24.15 0.96
C SER A 136 -1.18 -24.93 0.53
N GLU A 137 -1.02 -26.24 0.32
CA GLU A 137 -2.12 -27.13 -0.06
C GLU A 137 -3.27 -27.11 0.96
N LYS A 138 -2.95 -27.04 2.26
CA LYS A 138 -3.94 -26.90 3.34
C LYS A 138 -4.76 -25.60 3.19
N ARG A 139 -4.08 -24.48 2.88
CA ARG A 139 -4.72 -23.17 2.70
C ARG A 139 -5.55 -23.14 1.41
N LEU A 140 -5.07 -23.75 0.33
CA LEU A 140 -5.82 -23.89 -0.92
C LEU A 140 -7.13 -24.68 -0.71
N ARG A 141 -7.08 -25.84 -0.04
CA ARG A 141 -8.29 -26.62 0.26
C ARG A 141 -9.31 -25.82 1.07
N HIS A 142 -8.83 -25.07 2.06
CA HIS A 142 -9.68 -24.16 2.83
C HIS A 142 -10.32 -23.10 1.93
N PHE A 143 -9.54 -22.42 1.10
CA PHE A 143 -10.02 -21.36 0.21
C PHE A 143 -11.05 -21.87 -0.80
N VAL A 144 -10.82 -23.02 -1.43
CA VAL A 144 -11.78 -23.62 -2.38
C VAL A 144 -13.12 -23.95 -1.72
N ARG A 145 -13.08 -24.55 -0.51
CA ARG A 145 -14.30 -24.79 0.26
C ARG A 145 -15.01 -23.48 0.58
N ARG A 146 -14.26 -22.50 1.07
CA ARG A 146 -14.79 -21.18 1.44
C ARG A 146 -15.43 -20.46 0.26
N GLU A 147 -14.83 -20.48 -0.93
CA GLU A 147 -15.42 -19.86 -2.12
C GLU A 147 -16.70 -20.56 -2.59
N ARG A 148 -16.77 -21.90 -2.45
CA ARG A 148 -18.02 -22.64 -2.68
C ARG A 148 -19.11 -22.20 -1.70
N ASP A 149 -18.81 -22.18 -0.42
CA ASP A 149 -19.74 -21.78 0.65
C ASP A 149 -20.19 -20.33 0.44
N ARG A 150 -19.26 -19.44 0.07
CA ARG A 150 -19.54 -18.03 -0.26
C ARG A 150 -20.48 -17.88 -1.46
N ALA A 151 -20.33 -18.71 -2.48
CA ALA A 151 -21.23 -18.72 -3.64
C ALA A 151 -22.65 -19.18 -3.25
N LEU A 152 -22.77 -20.17 -2.35
CA LEU A 152 -24.05 -20.63 -1.81
C LEU A 152 -24.75 -19.54 -0.99
N ILE A 153 -24.02 -18.85 -0.12
CA ILE A 153 -24.54 -17.71 0.66
C ILE A 153 -25.05 -16.60 -0.28
N ARG A 154 -24.30 -16.28 -1.34
CA ARG A 154 -24.72 -15.31 -2.37
C ARG A 154 -26.00 -15.73 -3.10
N ALA A 155 -26.23 -17.03 -3.25
CA ALA A 155 -27.46 -17.60 -3.80
C ALA A 155 -28.63 -17.68 -2.78
N GLY A 156 -28.40 -17.29 -1.53
CA GLY A 156 -29.41 -17.29 -0.47
C GLY A 156 -29.42 -18.53 0.42
N HIS A 157 -28.44 -19.43 0.28
CA HIS A 157 -28.29 -20.61 1.12
C HIS A 157 -27.33 -20.34 2.28
N VAL A 158 -27.86 -20.20 3.49
CA VAL A 158 -27.08 -19.82 4.69
C VAL A 158 -27.03 -20.91 5.76
N ASP A 159 -27.77 -21.99 5.59
CA ASP A 159 -27.84 -23.09 6.56
C ASP A 159 -26.46 -23.76 6.71
N ASP A 160 -26.06 -24.01 7.96
CA ASP A 160 -24.77 -24.62 8.34
C ASP A 160 -23.51 -23.88 7.82
N MET A 161 -23.62 -22.59 7.52
CA MET A 161 -22.49 -21.75 7.07
C MET A 161 -21.80 -21.01 8.21
N GLU A 162 -20.53 -20.66 8.01
CA GLU A 162 -19.75 -19.89 8.99
C GLU A 162 -20.26 -18.45 9.10
N ALA A 163 -20.54 -18.00 10.32
CA ALA A 163 -21.10 -16.66 10.57
C ALA A 163 -20.23 -15.52 10.01
N ALA A 164 -18.90 -15.65 10.10
CA ALA A 164 -17.97 -14.66 9.54
C ALA A 164 -18.09 -14.56 8.01
N LEU A 165 -18.33 -15.68 7.32
CA LEU A 165 -18.50 -15.69 5.86
C LEU A 165 -19.85 -15.11 5.43
N ILE A 166 -20.91 -15.37 6.22
CA ILE A 166 -22.21 -14.71 6.03
C ILE A 166 -22.04 -13.19 6.16
N GLN A 167 -21.39 -12.75 7.23
CA GLN A 167 -21.13 -11.33 7.49
C GLN A 167 -20.34 -10.68 6.34
N GLU A 168 -19.30 -11.33 5.82
CA GLU A 168 -18.56 -10.80 4.67
C GLU A 168 -19.45 -10.60 3.43
N VAL A 169 -20.33 -11.56 3.12
CA VAL A 169 -21.24 -11.45 1.97
C VAL A 169 -22.29 -10.35 2.20
N GLU A 170 -22.78 -10.20 3.43
CA GLU A 170 -23.69 -9.10 3.79
C GLU A 170 -23.01 -7.75 3.63
N GLU A 171 -21.77 -7.60 4.10
CA GLU A 171 -21.00 -6.36 3.95
C GLU A 171 -20.65 -6.08 2.48
N ASP A 172 -20.29 -7.10 1.69
CA ASP A 172 -20.11 -6.98 0.25
C ASP A 172 -21.37 -6.40 -0.42
N ARG A 173 -22.55 -6.92 -0.05
CA ARG A 173 -23.83 -6.43 -0.60
C ARG A 173 -24.14 -5.02 -0.13
N ARG A 174 -23.89 -4.73 1.15
CA ARG A 174 -24.12 -3.41 1.75
C ARG A 174 -23.27 -2.32 1.10
N TYR A 175 -22.00 -2.63 0.84
CA TYR A 175 -21.05 -1.68 0.28
C TYR A 175 -21.00 -1.66 -1.25
N ALA A 176 -21.55 -2.66 -1.94
CA ALA A 176 -21.53 -2.74 -3.41
C ALA A 176 -21.95 -1.44 -4.13
N PRO A 177 -23.03 -0.72 -3.74
CA PRO A 177 -23.41 0.52 -4.42
C PRO A 177 -22.39 1.66 -4.22
N TYR A 178 -21.68 1.67 -3.09
CA TYR A 178 -20.66 2.67 -2.80
C TYR A 178 -19.37 2.36 -3.55
N LEU A 179 -19.00 1.08 -3.63
CA LEU A 179 -17.86 0.62 -4.41
C LEU A 179 -18.04 0.90 -5.91
N ALA A 180 -19.24 0.68 -6.45
CA ALA A 180 -19.55 1.00 -7.85
C ALA A 180 -19.43 2.51 -8.14
N ARG A 181 -19.94 3.37 -7.24
CA ARG A 181 -19.75 4.83 -7.37
C ARG A 181 -18.28 5.22 -7.29
N GLN A 182 -17.55 4.64 -6.34
CA GLN A 182 -16.12 4.90 -6.17
C GLN A 182 -15.31 4.46 -7.39
N SER A 183 -15.61 3.29 -7.98
CA SER A 183 -14.93 2.84 -9.20
C SER A 183 -15.18 3.79 -10.37
N ASP A 184 -16.41 4.26 -10.55
CA ASP A 184 -16.76 5.19 -11.63
C ASP A 184 -16.09 6.56 -11.51
N GLU A 185 -15.88 7.04 -10.28
CA GLU A 185 -15.15 8.28 -9.99
C GLU A 185 -13.66 8.11 -10.28
N ILE A 186 -13.08 6.99 -9.83
CA ILE A 186 -11.66 6.70 -9.98
C ILE A 186 -11.29 6.40 -11.42
N GLU A 187 -12.10 5.65 -12.17
CA GLU A 187 -11.85 5.38 -13.58
C GLU A 187 -11.82 6.67 -14.40
N ARG A 188 -12.65 7.66 -14.07
CA ARG A 188 -12.59 8.99 -14.70
C ARG A 188 -11.28 9.69 -14.38
N MET A 189 -10.75 9.55 -13.17
CA MET A 189 -9.44 10.11 -12.79
C MET A 189 -8.27 9.33 -13.43
N ARG A 190 -8.39 8.01 -13.58
CA ARG A 190 -7.33 7.11 -14.10
C ARG A 190 -7.11 7.21 -15.60
N ARG A 191 -8.12 7.57 -16.40
CA ARG A 191 -7.95 7.76 -17.86
C ARG A 191 -6.83 8.74 -18.22
N ASP A 192 -6.58 9.73 -17.37
CA ASP A 192 -5.50 10.71 -17.52
C ASP A 192 -4.27 10.39 -16.63
N GLY A 193 -4.37 9.41 -15.73
CA GLY A 193 -3.38 9.12 -14.70
C GLY A 193 -2.14 8.37 -15.18
N ALA A 194 -2.28 7.51 -16.18
CA ALA A 194 -1.16 6.74 -16.77
C ALA A 194 -0.24 7.60 -17.66
N VAL A 195 -0.51 8.90 -17.78
CA VAL A 195 0.29 9.83 -18.56
C VAL A 195 1.68 9.97 -17.93
N PRO A 196 2.77 9.63 -18.66
CA PRO A 196 4.13 9.85 -18.19
C PRO A 196 4.39 11.34 -18.00
N ILE A 197 5.14 11.70 -16.96
CA ILE A 197 5.47 13.10 -16.65
C ILE A 197 6.98 13.36 -16.74
N PRO A 198 7.40 14.62 -17.00
CA PRO A 198 8.82 15.00 -16.93
C PRO A 198 9.38 14.82 -15.52
N ARG A 199 10.68 14.51 -15.41
CA ARG A 199 11.37 14.19 -14.15
C ARG A 199 12.61 15.06 -13.94
N GLY A 200 13.06 15.17 -12.69
CA GLY A 200 14.28 15.90 -12.32
C GLY A 200 14.30 17.33 -12.85
N THR A 201 15.41 17.72 -13.49
CA THR A 201 15.60 19.11 -13.97
C THR A 201 14.61 19.54 -15.06
N ALA A 202 13.97 18.59 -15.75
CA ALA A 202 12.96 18.90 -16.76
C ALA A 202 11.70 19.55 -16.16
N LEU A 203 11.44 19.36 -14.86
CA LEU A 203 10.33 20.00 -14.14
C LEU A 203 10.46 21.53 -14.12
N ASN A 204 11.68 22.07 -14.17
CA ASN A 204 11.93 23.52 -14.20
C ASN A 204 11.41 24.20 -15.47
N ALA A 205 11.22 23.44 -16.56
CA ALA A 205 10.70 23.96 -17.82
C ALA A 205 9.16 24.09 -17.84
N ILE A 206 8.48 23.61 -16.80
CA ILE A 206 7.02 23.56 -16.75
C ILE A 206 6.49 24.87 -16.16
N ALA A 207 5.96 25.72 -17.03
CA ALA A 207 5.32 26.95 -16.63
C ALA A 207 4.14 26.68 -15.66
N GLY A 208 4.13 27.36 -14.52
CA GLY A 208 3.09 27.24 -13.49
C GLY A 208 3.43 26.31 -12.33
N LEU A 209 4.57 25.60 -12.35
CA LEU A 209 5.10 24.94 -11.16
C LEU A 209 5.86 25.95 -10.29
N SER A 210 5.53 26.00 -8.99
CA SER A 210 6.34 26.74 -8.01
C SER A 210 7.58 25.93 -7.64
N ASN A 211 8.62 26.61 -7.12
CA ASN A 211 9.83 25.94 -6.63
C ASN A 211 9.52 24.86 -5.60
N GLU A 212 8.57 25.10 -4.69
CA GLU A 212 8.13 24.10 -3.70
C GLU A 212 7.52 22.85 -4.36
N MET A 213 6.77 22.99 -5.45
CA MET A 213 6.24 21.84 -6.20
C MET A 213 7.36 21.09 -6.93
N ILE A 214 8.30 21.83 -7.52
CA ILE A 214 9.47 21.25 -8.19
C ILE A 214 10.29 20.45 -7.18
N ASP A 215 10.58 21.00 -6.00
CA ASP A 215 11.34 20.32 -4.96
C ASP A 215 10.62 19.04 -4.50
N ARG A 216 9.30 19.11 -4.25
CA ARG A 216 8.50 17.95 -3.86
C ARG A 216 8.49 16.85 -4.92
N LEU A 217 8.22 17.21 -6.17
CA LEU A 217 8.16 16.26 -7.28
C LEU A 217 9.55 15.71 -7.61
N THR A 218 10.61 16.50 -7.51
CA THR A 218 11.98 16.03 -7.71
C THR A 218 12.38 15.03 -6.64
N LEU A 219 11.98 15.30 -5.39
CA LEU A 219 12.30 14.44 -4.25
C LEU A 219 11.54 13.11 -4.28
N ALA A 220 10.25 13.13 -4.66
CA ALA A 220 9.43 11.92 -4.78
C ALA A 220 9.64 11.16 -6.10
N ASP A 221 10.20 11.83 -7.11
CA ASP A 221 10.49 11.33 -8.46
C ASP A 221 9.38 10.49 -9.12
N PRO A 222 8.11 10.97 -9.13
CA PRO A 222 7.00 10.23 -9.71
C PRO A 222 7.17 10.07 -11.23
N THR A 223 6.77 8.91 -11.73
CA THR A 223 6.88 8.55 -13.15
C THR A 223 5.62 8.86 -13.95
N THR A 224 4.48 8.96 -13.26
CA THR A 224 3.15 9.18 -13.86
C THR A 224 2.41 10.31 -13.17
N LEU A 225 1.43 10.90 -13.86
CA LEU A 225 0.56 11.93 -13.28
C LEU A 225 -0.22 11.40 -12.07
N ASP A 226 -0.61 10.13 -12.11
CA ASP A 226 -1.25 9.42 -11.01
C ASP A 226 -0.36 9.37 -9.75
N GLU A 227 0.92 9.01 -9.89
CA GLU A 227 1.89 9.07 -8.79
C GLU A 227 2.10 10.49 -8.27
N ALA A 228 2.26 11.48 -9.17
CA ALA A 228 2.39 12.88 -8.77
C ALA A 228 1.18 13.38 -7.98
N SER A 229 -0.03 12.92 -8.32
CA SER A 229 -1.26 13.28 -7.60
C SER A 229 -1.29 12.79 -6.15
N ARG A 230 -0.52 11.73 -5.84
CA ARG A 230 -0.39 11.18 -4.49
C ARG A 230 0.73 11.82 -3.68
N VAL A 231 1.68 12.53 -4.32
CA VAL A 231 2.78 13.18 -3.59
C VAL A 231 2.22 14.21 -2.61
N ARG A 232 2.58 14.05 -1.33
CA ARG A 232 2.04 14.86 -0.24
C ARG A 232 2.31 16.34 -0.48
N GLY A 233 1.24 17.14 -0.52
CA GLY A 233 1.34 18.58 -0.69
C GLY A 233 1.49 19.03 -2.15
N VAL A 234 1.43 18.12 -3.13
CA VAL A 234 1.25 18.51 -4.53
C VAL A 234 -0.17 19.06 -4.72
N THR A 235 -0.27 20.19 -5.43
CA THR A 235 -1.53 20.91 -5.61
C THR A 235 -2.25 20.52 -6.90
N PRO A 236 -3.60 20.66 -6.97
CA PRO A 236 -4.33 20.46 -8.24
C PRO A 236 -3.80 21.32 -9.39
N ALA A 237 -3.38 22.56 -9.10
CA ALA A 237 -2.79 23.46 -10.10
C ALA A 237 -1.48 22.90 -10.68
N ALA A 238 -0.63 22.30 -9.83
CA ALA A 238 0.60 21.66 -10.27
C ALA A 238 0.32 20.44 -11.16
N LEU A 239 -0.69 19.63 -10.82
CA LEU A 239 -1.12 18.50 -11.65
C LEU A 239 -1.66 18.96 -13.00
N SER A 240 -2.45 20.03 -13.03
CA SER A 240 -2.92 20.63 -14.29
C SER A 240 -1.76 21.15 -15.14
N ALA A 241 -0.75 21.77 -14.54
CA ALA A 241 0.45 22.24 -15.24
C ALA A 241 1.24 21.07 -15.86
N LEU A 242 1.44 19.99 -15.10
CA LEU A 242 2.07 18.75 -15.58
C LEU A 242 1.31 18.17 -16.78
N TRP A 243 -0.01 17.99 -16.66
CA TRP A 243 -0.85 17.42 -17.71
C TRP A 243 -0.89 18.27 -18.98
N LEU A 244 -1.00 19.60 -18.85
CA LEU A 244 -0.97 20.50 -20.00
C LEU A 244 0.38 20.45 -20.73
N HIS A 245 1.48 20.36 -19.99
CA HIS A 245 2.81 20.27 -20.57
C HIS A 245 3.01 18.95 -21.32
N THR A 246 2.64 17.81 -20.73
CA THR A 246 2.77 16.50 -21.38
C THR A 246 1.91 16.38 -22.63
N ARG A 247 0.68 16.91 -22.61
CA ARG A 247 -0.17 16.98 -23.82
C ARG A 247 0.43 17.79 -24.95
N LYS A 248 1.16 18.88 -24.64
CA LYS A 248 1.86 19.69 -25.66
C LYS A 248 3.07 19.01 -26.26
N MET A 249 3.69 18.05 -25.56
CA MET A 249 4.82 17.29 -26.11
C MET A 249 4.40 16.09 -26.96
N ILE A 250 3.19 15.57 -26.74
CA ILE A 250 2.64 14.44 -27.50
C ILE A 250 1.96 14.91 -28.80
N ALA A 251 1.53 16.18 -28.86
CA ALA A 251 0.94 16.82 -30.04
C ALA A 251 2.01 17.41 -30.97
#